data_AF-G2LMF4-F1
#
_entry.id   AF-G2LMF4-F1
#
_cell.length_a   1.000
_cell.length_b   1.000
_cell.length_c   1.000
_cell.angle_alpha   90.00
_cell.angle_beta   90.00
_cell.angle_gamma   90.00
#
_symmetry.space_group_name_H-M   'P 1'
#
loop_
_entity.id
_entity.type
_entity.pdbx_description
1 polymer ?
#
loop_
_entity_poly.entity_id
_entity_poly.type
_entity_poly.pdbx_seq_one_letter_code
_entity_poly.pdbx_strand_id
1 'polypeptide(L)'
;MKYKNFLFSMLEKIEKKNIEKETINIKNLYSKEKQNSQQLQLLIDYKKEYSTKIQNKMILGVCIHQWKNYNDFISILQIIIKDNINEIEKNKKTIENSLKSWSNSQIKLNIWKYLNAINKKKILKIKKKQEEIMNDNYNQLKFLKKG
;
A
#
# COMPACT_ATOMS: atom_id res chain seq x y z
N MET A 1 -0.08 5.31 -35.35
CA MET A 1 0.78 5.88 -34.26
C MET A 1 0.04 6.62 -33.15
N LYS A 2 -1.12 7.27 -33.39
CA LYS A 2 -1.90 7.98 -32.34
C LYS A 2 -2.25 7.10 -31.12
N TYR A 3 -2.61 5.82 -31.36
CA TYR A 3 -3.00 4.87 -30.31
C TYR A 3 -1.91 4.58 -29.26
N LYS A 4 -0.62 4.50 -29.65
CA LYS A 4 0.48 4.22 -28.72
C LYS A 4 0.74 5.36 -27.73
N ASN A 5 0.44 6.61 -28.10
CA ASN A 5 0.64 7.77 -27.23
C ASN A 5 -0.43 7.85 -26.14
N PHE A 6 -1.67 7.56 -26.51
CA PHE A 6 -2.76 7.40 -25.55
C PHE A 6 -2.45 6.26 -24.58
N LEU A 7 -2.00 5.12 -25.10
CA LEU A 7 -1.69 3.93 -24.31
C LEU A 7 -0.67 4.19 -23.18
N PHE A 8 0.53 4.70 -23.48
CA PHE A 8 1.54 4.92 -22.42
C PHE A 8 1.11 5.99 -21.42
N SER A 9 0.43 7.05 -21.87
CA SER A 9 -0.11 8.06 -20.96
C SER A 9 -1.22 7.51 -20.06
N MET A 10 -2.00 6.55 -20.55
CA MET A 10 -3.06 5.90 -19.81
C MET A 10 -2.48 4.91 -18.79
N LEU A 11 -1.49 4.10 -19.19
CA LEU A 11 -0.77 3.20 -18.29
C LEU A 11 -0.07 3.97 -17.16
N GLU A 12 0.57 5.10 -17.47
CA GLU A 12 1.16 5.98 -16.46
C GLU A 12 0.10 6.49 -15.45
N LYS A 13 -1.08 6.90 -15.93
CA LYS A 13 -2.19 7.35 -15.07
C LYS A 13 -2.76 6.22 -14.22
N ILE A 14 -2.90 5.03 -14.78
CA ILE A 14 -3.39 3.84 -14.06
C ILE A 14 -2.41 3.50 -12.94
N GLU A 15 -1.11 3.44 -13.21
CA GLU A 15 -0.13 3.13 -12.17
C GLU A 15 -0.05 4.19 -11.08
N LYS A 16 -0.20 5.48 -11.41
CA LYS A 16 -0.32 6.54 -10.40
C LYS A 16 -1.48 6.28 -9.43
N LYS A 17 -2.66 5.95 -9.96
CA LYS A 17 -3.83 5.61 -9.13
C LYS A 17 -3.62 4.35 -8.30
N ASN A 18 -2.93 3.35 -8.84
CA ASN A 18 -2.61 2.13 -8.09
C ASN A 18 -1.70 2.43 -6.90
N ILE A 19 -0.64 3.21 -7.13
CA ILE A 19 0.29 3.65 -6.08
C ILE A 19 -0.44 4.43 -4.98
N GLU A 20 -1.35 5.34 -5.34
CA GLU A 20 -2.16 6.09 -4.38
C GLU A 20 -3.00 5.16 -3.50
N LYS A 21 -3.68 4.19 -4.12
CA LYS A 21 -4.47 3.18 -3.40
C LYS A 21 -3.60 2.31 -2.49
N GLU A 22 -2.46 1.82 -2.98
CA GLU A 22 -1.51 1.03 -2.21
C GLU A 22 -0.96 1.83 -1.01
N THR A 23 -0.71 3.12 -1.19
CA THR A 23 -0.24 4.02 -0.12
C THR A 23 -1.30 4.15 0.99
N ILE A 24 -2.57 4.34 0.62
CA ILE A 24 -3.68 4.38 1.59
C ILE A 24 -3.80 3.03 2.32
N ASN A 25 -3.69 1.93 1.59
CA ASN A 25 -3.75 0.59 2.18
C ASN A 25 -2.62 0.37 3.20
N ILE A 26 -1.37 0.71 2.85
CA ILE A 26 -0.22 0.62 3.75
C ILE A 26 -0.46 1.45 5.02
N LYS A 27 -0.95 2.69 4.87
CA LYS A 27 -1.29 3.54 6.04
C LYS A 27 -2.33 2.87 6.95
N ASN A 28 -3.37 2.30 6.37
CA ASN A 28 -4.41 1.60 7.14
C ASN A 28 -3.85 0.37 7.87
N LEU A 29 -2.96 -0.39 7.21
CA LEU A 29 -2.29 -1.53 7.83
C LEU A 29 -1.43 -1.11 9.03
N TYR A 30 -0.65 -0.04 8.93
CA TYR A 30 0.12 0.48 10.06
C TYR A 30 -0.79 0.96 11.21
N SER A 31 -1.90 1.62 10.89
CA SER A 31 -2.87 2.03 11.91
C SER A 31 -3.46 0.81 12.65
N LYS A 32 -3.79 -0.25 11.90
CA LYS A 32 -4.29 -1.51 12.47
C LYS A 32 -3.24 -2.22 13.33
N GLU A 33 -1.98 -2.27 12.87
CA GLU A 33 -0.88 -2.85 13.64
C GLU A 33 -0.67 -2.11 14.97
N LYS A 34 -0.73 -0.78 14.95
CA LYS A 34 -0.66 0.05 16.16
C LYS A 34 -1.80 -0.26 17.13
N GLN A 35 -3.03 -0.35 16.63
CA GLN A 35 -4.20 -0.70 17.45
C GLN A 35 -4.07 -2.09 18.07
N ASN A 36 -3.66 -3.10 17.29
CA ASN A 36 -3.44 -4.45 17.80
C ASN A 36 -2.34 -4.48 18.87
N SER A 37 -1.24 -3.74 18.66
CA SER A 37 -0.15 -3.65 19.63
C SER A 37 -0.60 -3.00 20.94
N GLN A 38 -1.43 -1.96 20.87
CA GLN A 38 -2.05 -1.34 22.04
C GLN A 38 -2.99 -2.30 22.76
N GLN A 39 -3.81 -3.04 22.03
CA GLN A 39 -4.71 -4.04 22.60
C GLN A 39 -3.92 -5.16 23.29
N LEU A 40 -2.84 -5.65 22.68
CA LEU A 40 -1.98 -6.65 23.29
C LEU A 40 -1.39 -6.15 24.61
N GLN A 41 -0.89 -4.91 24.64
CA GLN A 41 -0.35 -4.29 25.86
C GLN A 41 -1.41 -4.25 26.96
N LEU A 42 -2.63 -3.79 26.64
CA LEU A 42 -3.74 -3.76 27.59
C LEU A 42 -4.08 -5.16 28.14
N LEU A 43 -4.07 -6.20 27.29
CA LEU A 43 -4.33 -7.58 27.74
C LEU A 43 -3.22 -8.10 28.66
N ILE A 44 -1.97 -7.76 28.40
CA ILE A 44 -0.83 -8.12 29.25
C ILE A 44 -0.92 -7.42 30.61
N ASP A 45 -1.20 -6.12 30.61
CA ASP A 45 -1.35 -5.33 31.83
C ASP A 45 -2.54 -5.84 32.66
N TYR A 46 -3.67 -6.11 32.00
CA TYR A 46 -4.84 -6.68 32.64
C TYR A 46 -4.56 -8.06 33.25
N LYS A 47 -3.84 -8.94 32.54
CA LYS A 47 -3.41 -10.24 33.08
C LYS A 47 -2.57 -10.08 34.35
N LYS A 48 -1.64 -9.13 34.35
CA LYS A 48 -0.77 -8.83 35.50
C LYS A 48 -1.59 -8.35 36.68
N GLU A 49 -2.45 -7.35 36.49
CA GLU A 49 -3.33 -6.83 37.54
C GLU A 49 -4.24 -7.91 38.12
N TYR A 50 -4.84 -8.74 37.25
CA TYR A 50 -5.73 -9.82 37.65
C TYR A 50 -4.99 -10.88 38.48
N SER A 51 -3.74 -11.19 38.11
CA SER A 51 -2.87 -12.11 38.87
C SER A 51 -2.53 -11.55 40.26
N THR A 52 -2.19 -10.26 40.36
CA THR A 52 -1.93 -9.63 41.66
C THR A 52 -3.19 -9.60 42.54
N LYS A 53 -4.36 -9.32 41.95
CA LYS A 53 -5.64 -9.32 42.66
C LYS A 53 -5.97 -10.70 43.24
N ILE A 54 -5.74 -11.79 42.51
CA ILE A 54 -5.99 -13.14 43.06
C ILE A 54 -4.98 -13.50 44.14
N GLN A 55 -3.69 -13.14 43.98
CA GLN A 55 -2.65 -13.43 44.97
C GLN A 55 -2.99 -12.77 46.32
N ASN A 56 -3.43 -11.50 46.29
CA ASN A 56 -3.86 -10.80 47.49
C ASN A 56 -5.09 -11.46 48.13
N LYS A 57 -6.05 -11.93 47.32
CA LYS A 57 -7.21 -12.67 47.83
C LYS A 57 -6.81 -14.02 48.43
N MET A 58 -5.86 -14.74 47.82
CA MET A 58 -5.36 -16.03 48.30
C MET A 58 -4.76 -15.97 49.70
N ILE A 59 -4.05 -14.87 50.02
CA ILE A 59 -3.53 -14.64 51.38
C ILE A 59 -4.66 -14.64 52.43
N LEU A 60 -5.86 -14.20 52.05
CA LEU A 60 -7.03 -14.13 52.94
C LEU A 60 -7.87 -15.43 52.94
N GLY A 61 -7.47 -16.44 52.17
CA GLY A 61 -8.24 -17.66 51.93
C GLY A 61 -9.28 -17.46 50.83
N VAL A 62 -9.25 -18.33 49.82
CA VAL A 62 -10.13 -18.26 48.63
C VAL A 62 -10.92 -19.56 48.52
N CYS A 63 -12.21 -19.45 48.25
CA CYS A 63 -13.05 -20.62 48.02
C CYS A 63 -12.66 -21.33 46.71
N ILE A 64 -12.82 -22.66 46.66
CA ILE A 64 -12.48 -23.50 45.49
C ILE A 64 -13.12 -22.99 44.17
N HIS A 65 -14.33 -22.44 44.25
CA HIS A 65 -15.05 -21.90 43.08
C HIS A 65 -14.38 -20.64 42.53
N GLN A 66 -13.90 -19.74 43.39
CA GLN A 66 -13.17 -18.53 42.98
C GLN A 66 -11.83 -18.89 42.35
N TRP A 67 -11.14 -19.90 42.88
CA TRP A 67 -9.91 -20.40 42.30
C TRP A 67 -10.12 -21.02 40.92
N LYS A 68 -11.17 -21.84 40.76
CA LYS A 68 -11.53 -22.42 39.46
C LYS A 68 -11.86 -21.32 38.44
N ASN A 69 -12.71 -20.37 38.79
CA ASN A 69 -13.07 -19.25 37.92
C ASN A 69 -11.84 -18.43 37.50
N TYR A 70 -10.88 -18.24 38.41
CA TYR A 70 -9.62 -17.58 38.09
C TYR A 70 -8.83 -18.33 37.02
N ASN A 71 -8.64 -19.64 37.19
CA ASN A 71 -7.89 -20.47 36.25
C ASN A 71 -8.57 -20.53 34.87
N ASP A 72 -9.90 -20.69 34.84
CA ASP A 72 -10.67 -20.71 33.60
C ASP A 72 -10.52 -19.39 32.84
N PHE A 73 -10.65 -18.26 33.55
CA PHE A 73 -10.49 -16.94 32.95
C PHE A 73 -9.06 -16.69 32.45
N ILE A 74 -8.03 -17.04 33.23
CA ILE A 74 -6.63 -16.89 32.80
C ILE A 74 -6.33 -17.75 31.58
N SER A 75 -6.88 -18.97 31.50
CA SER A 75 -6.71 -19.84 30.33
C SER A 75 -7.25 -19.17 29.06
N ILE A 76 -8.48 -18.65 29.13
CA ILE A 76 -9.10 -17.92 28.01
C ILE A 76 -8.28 -16.67 27.65
N LEU A 77 -7.84 -15.89 28.64
CA LEU A 77 -7.05 -14.69 28.41
C LEU A 77 -5.72 -15.00 27.72
N GLN A 78 -5.08 -16.12 28.07
CA GLN A 78 -3.84 -16.56 27.42
C GLN A 78 -4.06 -16.92 25.95
N ILE A 79 -5.18 -17.57 25.63
CA ILE A 79 -5.56 -17.88 24.23
C ILE A 79 -5.72 -16.58 23.45
N ILE A 80 -6.48 -15.61 23.99
CA ILE A 80 -6.70 -14.31 23.34
C ILE A 80 -5.38 -13.56 23.12
N ILE A 81 -4.48 -13.55 24.12
CA ILE A 81 -3.15 -12.92 24.00
C ILE A 81 -2.35 -13.58 22.86
N LYS A 82 -2.33 -14.91 22.83
CA LYS A 82 -1.62 -15.68 21.80
C LYS A 82 -2.17 -15.37 20.40
N ASP A 83 -3.48 -15.30 20.26
CA ASP A 83 -4.13 -14.95 19.00
C ASP A 83 -3.78 -13.52 18.57
N ASN A 84 -3.76 -12.57 19.49
CA ASN A 84 -3.38 -11.18 19.18
C ASN A 84 -1.90 -11.07 18.72
N ILE A 85 -0.99 -11.82 19.36
CA ILE A 85 0.41 -11.91 18.93
C ILE A 85 0.51 -12.46 17.50
N ASN A 86 -0.20 -13.55 17.22
CA ASN A 86 -0.23 -14.15 15.88
C ASN A 86 -0.77 -13.17 14.83
N GLU A 87 -1.82 -12.40 15.16
CA GLU A 87 -2.36 -11.38 14.27
C GLU A 87 -1.38 -10.23 14.02
N ILE A 88 -0.62 -9.80 15.03
CA ILE A 88 0.44 -8.80 14.85
C ILE A 88 1.51 -9.32 13.88
N GLU A 89 1.97 -10.57 14.05
CA GLU A 89 2.95 -11.17 13.14
C GLU A 89 2.45 -11.28 11.70
N LYS A 90 1.18 -11.68 11.50
CA LYS A 90 0.54 -11.71 10.18
C LYS A 90 0.46 -10.32 9.56
N ASN A 91 0.08 -9.31 10.35
CA ASN A 91 -0.01 -7.93 9.89
C ASN A 91 1.37 -7.40 9.45
N LYS A 92 2.45 -7.70 10.20
CA LYS A 92 3.82 -7.35 9.81
C LYS A 92 4.20 -7.93 8.46
N LYS A 93 3.96 -9.22 8.24
CA LYS A 93 4.19 -9.88 6.93
C LYS A 93 3.36 -9.23 5.82
N THR A 94 2.12 -8.86 6.11
CA THR A 94 1.23 -8.19 5.16
C THR A 94 1.75 -6.80 4.77
N ILE A 95 2.26 -6.04 5.75
CA ILE A 95 2.87 -4.73 5.54
C ILE A 95 4.12 -4.86 4.68
N GLU A 96 5.02 -5.79 4.99
CA GLU A 96 6.23 -6.04 4.20
C GLU A 96 5.91 -6.38 2.74
N ASN A 97 4.92 -7.25 2.51
CA ASN A 97 4.49 -7.61 1.16
C ASN A 97 3.87 -6.41 0.43
N SER A 98 3.07 -5.60 1.13
CA SER A 98 2.47 -4.39 0.56
C SER A 98 3.53 -3.36 0.19
N LEU A 99 4.58 -3.19 1.00
CA LEU A 99 5.72 -2.32 0.69
C LEU A 99 6.50 -2.80 -0.54
N LYS A 100 6.70 -4.11 -0.68
CA LYS A 100 7.33 -4.70 -1.88
C LYS A 100 6.48 -4.43 -3.13
N SER A 101 5.16 -4.63 -3.05
CA SER A 101 4.24 -4.32 -4.16
C SER A 101 4.32 -2.84 -4.54
N TRP A 102 4.23 -1.95 -3.55
CA TRP A 102 4.30 -0.51 -3.76
C TRP A 102 5.63 -0.07 -4.40
N SER A 103 6.75 -0.62 -3.95
CA SER A 103 8.06 -0.36 -4.55
C SER A 103 8.11 -0.80 -6.02
N ASN A 104 7.58 -1.98 -6.33
CA ASN A 104 7.49 -2.46 -7.72
C ASN A 104 6.58 -1.57 -8.58
N SER A 105 5.45 -1.10 -8.04
CA SER A 105 4.56 -0.15 -8.69
C SER A 105 5.28 1.18 -9.00
N GLN A 106 6.11 1.68 -8.09
CA GLN A 106 6.93 2.88 -8.34
C GLN A 106 7.94 2.68 -9.48
N ILE A 107 8.61 1.53 -9.52
CA ILE A 107 9.53 1.19 -10.62
C ILE A 107 8.76 1.16 -11.94
N LYS A 108 7.60 0.50 -11.99
CA LYS A 108 6.73 0.46 -13.19
C LYS A 108 6.31 1.86 -13.63
N LEU A 109 5.93 2.74 -12.70
CA LEU A 109 5.56 4.10 -13.00
C LEU A 109 6.72 4.86 -13.69
N ASN A 110 7.95 4.69 -13.21
CA ASN A 110 9.11 5.32 -13.82
C ASN A 110 9.36 4.80 -15.24
N ILE A 111 9.19 3.49 -15.47
CA ILE A 111 9.27 2.89 -16.80
C ILE A 111 8.22 3.51 -17.73
N TRP A 112 6.96 3.63 -17.30
CA TRP A 112 5.91 4.23 -18.12
C TRP A 112 6.15 5.70 -18.42
N LYS A 113 6.61 6.49 -17.44
CA LYS A 113 7.02 7.88 -17.66
C LYS A 113 8.10 7.99 -18.73
N TYR A 114 9.13 7.14 -18.64
CA TYR A 114 10.23 7.11 -19.60
C TYR A 114 9.75 6.75 -21.01
N LEU A 115 8.98 5.69 -21.16
CA LEU A 115 8.41 5.26 -22.43
C LEU A 115 7.47 6.31 -23.04
N ASN A 116 6.64 6.94 -22.20
CA ASN A 116 5.76 8.04 -22.61
C ASN A 116 6.57 9.24 -23.13
N ALA A 117 7.65 9.62 -22.43
CA ALA A 117 8.54 10.71 -22.85
C ALA A 117 9.23 10.42 -24.18
N ILE A 118 9.76 9.20 -24.38
CA ILE A 118 10.36 8.79 -25.66
C ILE A 118 9.33 8.86 -26.78
N ASN A 119 8.12 8.33 -26.54
CA ASN A 119 7.09 8.28 -27.56
C ASN A 119 6.62 9.68 -27.97
N LYS A 120 6.45 10.59 -27.00
CA LYS A 120 6.16 12.01 -27.26
C LYS A 120 7.24 12.66 -28.11
N LYS A 121 8.52 12.44 -27.80
CA LYS A 121 9.65 12.95 -28.61
C LYS A 121 9.62 12.41 -30.04
N LYS A 122 9.39 11.10 -30.22
CA LYS A 122 9.29 10.48 -31.56
C LYS A 122 8.16 11.08 -32.38
N ILE A 123 6.98 11.26 -31.78
CA ILE A 123 5.81 11.84 -32.46
C ILE A 123 6.06 13.29 -32.83
N LEU A 124 6.68 14.08 -31.95
CA LEU A 124 7.03 15.47 -32.25
C LEU A 124 7.97 15.56 -33.47
N LYS A 125 8.98 14.69 -33.54
CA LYS A 125 9.89 14.61 -34.70
C LYS A 125 9.13 14.28 -35.99
N ILE A 126 8.20 13.33 -35.95
CA ILE A 126 7.40 12.94 -37.12
C ILE A 126 6.50 14.10 -37.57
N LYS A 127 5.84 14.80 -36.63
CA LYS A 127 5.00 15.96 -36.94
C LYS A 127 5.81 17.09 -37.59
N LYS A 128 6.97 17.44 -37.04
CA LYS A 128 7.86 18.46 -37.62
C LYS A 128 8.24 18.12 -39.06
N LYS A 129 8.65 16.87 -39.32
CA LYS A 129 8.97 16.43 -40.68
C LYS A 129 7.76 16.50 -41.62
N GLN A 130 6.56 16.19 -41.14
CA GLN A 130 5.33 16.34 -41.94
C GLN A 130 5.01 17.81 -42.25
N GLU A 131 5.19 18.71 -41.28
CA GLU A 131 4.98 20.15 -41.45
C GLU A 131 5.99 20.75 -42.44
N GLU A 132 7.27 20.36 -42.35
CA GLU A 132 8.32 20.75 -43.32
C GLU A 132 7.94 20.33 -44.74
N ILE A 133 7.55 19.06 -44.95
CA ILE A 133 7.13 18.56 -46.26
C ILE A 133 5.93 19.34 -46.81
N MET A 134 4.92 19.64 -45.97
CA MET A 134 3.73 20.38 -46.39
C MET A 134 4.07 21.83 -46.77
N ASN A 135 4.98 22.47 -46.03
CA ASN A 135 5.44 23.82 -46.31
C ASN A 135 6.24 23.90 -47.61
N ASP A 136 7.14 22.94 -47.85
CA ASP A 136 7.92 22.86 -49.08
C ASP A 136 7.02 22.68 -50.31
N ASN A 137 6.05 21.76 -50.22
CA ASN A 137 5.05 21.56 -51.26
C ASN A 137 4.23 22.82 -51.54
N TYR A 138 3.80 23.53 -50.49
CA TYR A 138 3.05 24.78 -50.64
C TYR A 138 3.89 25.86 -51.33
N ASN A 139 5.16 26.00 -50.95
CA ASN A 139 6.08 26.95 -51.56
C ASN A 139 6.29 26.63 -53.05
N GLN A 140 6.53 25.36 -53.40
CA GLN A 140 6.68 24.91 -54.79
C GLN A 140 5.45 25.26 -55.63
N LEU A 141 4.24 24.95 -55.15
CA LEU A 141 2.99 25.30 -55.83
C LEU A 141 2.82 26.81 -56.02
N LYS A 142 3.25 27.61 -55.04
CA LYS A 142 3.19 29.08 -55.11
C LYS A 142 4.15 29.64 -56.16
N PHE A 143 5.33 29.04 -56.34
CA PHE A 143 6.26 29.40 -57.41
C PHE A 143 5.70 29.04 -58.79
N LEU A 144 5.11 27.85 -58.95
CA LEU A 144 4.50 27.41 -60.20
C LEU A 144 3.32 28.27 -60.66
N LYS A 145 2.63 28.96 -59.75
CA LYS A 145 1.53 29.88 -60.08
C LYS A 145 1.97 31.29 -60.47
N LYS A 146 3.25 31.63 -60.28
CA LYS A 146 3.80 32.97 -60.52
C LYS A 146 4.67 33.07 -61.78
N GLY A 147 5.05 31.94 -62.37
CA GLY A 147 5.64 31.86 -63.72
C GLY A 147 4.56 31.52 -64.73
#